data_AF-A0A0F7ZF52-F1
#
_entry.id   AF-A0A0F7ZF52-F1
#
_cell.length_a   1.000
_cell.length_b   1.000
_cell.length_c   1.000
_cell.angle_alpha   90.00
_cell.angle_beta   90.00
_cell.angle_gamma   90.00
#
_symmetry.space_group_name_H-M   'P 1'
#
loop_
_entity.id
_entity.type
_entity.pdbx_description
1 polymer ?
#
loop_
_entity_poly.entity_id
_entity_poly.type
_entity_poly.pdbx_seq_one_letter_code
_entity_poly.pdbx_strand_id
1 'polypeptide(L)'
;MVESEAGTVGAGNDENASRAEGNIAVYSPLRVLLCLGCGAGIKPGMREVESHYRRRHKMKGAELRDTLALARSLSSPSSSSPPPPPPPSRGHTRK
;
A
#
# COMPACT_ATOMS: atom_id res chain seq x y z
N MET A 1 -23.73 48.98 -13.84
CA MET A 1 -22.60 48.05 -13.66
C MET A 1 -23.20 46.69 -13.37
N VAL A 2 -22.61 45.69 -14.02
CA VAL A 2 -23.10 44.33 -14.28
C VAL A 2 -23.29 43.47 -13.02
N GLU A 3 -24.09 42.42 -13.22
CA GLU A 3 -24.67 41.43 -12.29
C GLU A 3 -23.66 40.51 -11.55
N SER A 4 -24.24 39.68 -10.66
CA SER A 4 -23.78 38.33 -10.26
C SER A 4 -22.85 38.25 -9.02
N GLU A 5 -22.99 37.33 -8.06
CA GLU A 5 -23.75 36.08 -7.96
C GLU A 5 -23.85 35.59 -6.51
N ALA A 6 -24.94 34.86 -6.23
CA ALA A 6 -25.08 34.00 -5.07
C ALA A 6 -24.10 32.80 -5.16
N GLY A 7 -23.62 32.34 -4.01
CA GLY A 7 -22.74 31.17 -3.95
C GLY A 7 -22.58 30.62 -2.55
N THR A 8 -23.65 30.07 -1.97
CA THR A 8 -23.54 29.07 -0.90
C THR A 8 -23.11 27.76 -1.56
N VAL A 9 -21.89 27.30 -1.27
CA VAL A 9 -21.47 25.92 -1.50
C VAL A 9 -20.81 25.39 -0.23
N GLY A 10 -21.43 24.35 0.33
CA GLY A 10 -20.97 23.68 1.53
C GLY A 10 -20.00 22.54 1.26
N ALA A 11 -19.68 21.88 2.39
CA ALA A 11 -19.19 20.51 2.55
C ALA A 11 -17.76 20.20 2.08
N GLY A 12 -16.97 19.62 3.01
CA GLY A 12 -15.61 19.11 2.77
C GLY A 12 -14.69 19.36 3.98
N ASN A 13 -15.02 18.88 5.18
CA ASN A 13 -14.58 17.61 5.75
C ASN A 13 -13.07 17.51 6.09
N ASP A 14 -12.83 17.20 7.38
CA ASP A 14 -11.67 16.50 7.97
C ASP A 14 -10.33 17.27 7.97
N GLU A 15 -9.55 17.40 9.05
CA GLU A 15 -9.35 16.55 10.22
C GLU A 15 -9.05 17.45 11.43
N ASN A 16 -9.97 17.44 12.40
CA ASN A 16 -9.74 17.93 13.75
C ASN A 16 -8.54 17.17 14.33
N ALA A 17 -7.37 17.81 14.46
CA ALA A 17 -6.21 17.26 15.15
C ALA A 17 -6.57 17.12 16.65
N SER A 18 -7.29 16.05 16.94
CA SER A 18 -7.82 15.73 18.25
C SER A 18 -6.67 15.44 19.20
N ARG A 19 -6.65 16.23 20.28
CA ARG A 19 -5.91 16.07 21.54
C ARG A 19 -5.46 14.62 21.79
N ALA A 20 -4.15 14.42 21.90
CA ALA A 20 -3.55 13.13 22.17
C ALA A 20 -3.89 12.62 23.59
N GLU A 21 -4.98 11.88 23.72
CA GLU A 21 -5.21 10.96 24.83
C GLU A 21 -5.70 9.62 24.26
N GLY A 22 -4.81 8.63 24.24
CA GLY A 22 -5.10 7.28 23.76
C GLY A 22 -3.89 6.35 23.91
N ASN A 23 -4.04 5.33 24.76
CA ASN A 23 -3.05 4.28 24.98
C ASN A 23 -2.71 3.57 23.65
N ILE A 24 -1.48 3.75 23.17
CA ILE A 24 -0.93 3.27 21.89
C ILE A 24 -1.25 1.79 21.63
N ALA A 25 -1.65 1.47 20.38
CA ALA A 25 -1.64 0.11 19.86
C ALA A 25 -1.32 0.07 18.36
N VAL A 26 -0.27 -0.67 18.00
CA VAL A 26 0.12 -1.03 16.62
C VAL A 26 0.16 -2.55 16.56
N TYR A 27 -0.52 -3.20 15.61
CA TYR A 27 -0.48 -4.66 15.58
C TYR A 27 -0.84 -5.39 14.27
N SER A 28 -0.09 -6.49 14.06
CA SER A 28 -0.23 -7.66 13.17
C SER A 28 -1.01 -7.49 11.89
N PRO A 29 -0.44 -6.80 10.91
CA PRO A 29 0.22 -7.51 9.83
C PRO A 29 1.36 -6.65 9.29
N LEU A 30 2.30 -6.29 10.17
CA LEU A 30 3.44 -5.40 9.90
C LEU A 30 4.28 -5.91 8.72
N ARG A 31 3.88 -5.56 7.50
CA ARG A 31 4.55 -5.89 6.24
C ARG A 31 5.82 -5.05 6.08
N VAL A 32 6.76 -5.14 7.00
CA VAL A 32 8.02 -4.39 6.89
C VAL A 32 8.90 -4.98 5.81
N LEU A 33 9.51 -4.12 5.00
CA LEU A 33 10.57 -4.50 4.07
C LEU A 33 11.90 -4.35 4.79
N LEU A 34 12.76 -5.36 4.74
CA LEU A 34 14.10 -5.30 5.33
C LEU A 34 15.11 -4.89 4.25
N CYS A 35 15.88 -3.84 4.51
CA CYS A 35 17.05 -3.54 3.70
C CYS A 35 18.18 -4.51 4.07
N LEU A 36 18.59 -5.36 3.14
CA LEU A 36 19.67 -6.33 3.37
C LEU A 36 21.07 -5.69 3.39
N GLY A 37 21.22 -4.48 2.86
CA GLY A 37 22.49 -3.76 2.86
C GLY A 37 22.84 -3.09 4.20
N CYS A 38 21.84 -2.66 4.97
CA CYS A 38 22.06 -1.95 6.24
C CYS A 38 21.21 -2.43 7.42
N GLY A 39 20.39 -3.48 7.24
CA GLY A 39 19.55 -4.05 8.29
C GLY A 39 18.34 -3.20 8.70
N ALA A 40 18.07 -2.09 8.00
CA ALA A 40 16.97 -1.19 8.36
C ALA A 40 15.60 -1.77 8.00
N GLY A 41 14.65 -1.68 8.94
CA GLY A 41 13.23 -1.92 8.67
C GLY A 41 12.60 -0.72 7.97
N ILE A 42 11.97 -0.95 6.83
CA ILE A 42 11.34 0.06 5.99
C ILE A 42 9.83 -0.22 5.94
N LYS A 43 9.02 0.81 6.12
CA LYS A 43 7.58 0.71 5.93
C LYS A 43 7.29 0.35 4.46
N PRO A 44 6.39 -0.60 4.18
CA PRO A 44 6.05 -0.98 2.80
C PRO A 44 5.37 0.22 2.12
N GLY A 45 6.07 0.81 1.16
CA GLY A 45 5.63 2.02 0.47
C GLY A 45 6.71 2.51 -0.47
N MET A 46 6.35 2.83 -1.71
CA MET A 46 7.34 3.21 -2.74
C MET A 46 8.12 4.46 -2.34
N ARG A 47 7.48 5.45 -1.72
CA ARG A 47 8.14 6.69 -1.25
C ARG A 47 9.12 6.41 -0.12
N GLU A 48 8.76 5.52 0.79
CA GLU A 48 9.56 5.17 1.98
C GLU A 48 10.81 4.39 1.55
N VAL A 49 10.64 3.44 0.63
CA VAL A 49 11.73 2.69 0.00
C VAL A 49 12.63 3.63 -0.81
N GLU A 50 12.07 4.48 -1.67
CA GLU A 50 12.85 5.42 -2.49
C GLU A 50 13.68 6.37 -1.63
N SER A 51 13.05 6.98 -0.62
CA SER A 51 13.70 7.89 0.32
C SER A 51 14.84 7.20 1.07
N HIS A 52 14.63 5.96 1.52
CA HIS A 52 15.66 5.17 2.18
C HIS A 52 16.88 4.98 1.26
N TYR A 53 16.68 4.44 0.05
CA TYR A 53 17.79 4.12 -0.86
C TYR A 53 18.51 5.37 -1.37
N ARG A 54 17.80 6.47 -1.64
CA ARG A 54 18.43 7.75 -2.03
C ARG A 54 19.26 8.36 -0.91
N ARG A 55 18.80 8.29 0.35
CA ARG A 55 19.50 8.95 1.48
C ARG A 55 20.63 8.09 2.03
N ARG A 56 20.37 6.82 2.29
CA ARG A 56 21.30 5.89 2.97
C ARG A 56 22.27 5.21 2.01
N HIS A 57 21.82 4.85 0.82
CA HIS A 57 22.63 4.14 -0.17
C HIS A 57 23.07 5.03 -1.36
N LYS A 58 22.63 6.29 -1.41
CA LYS A 58 22.90 7.24 -2.51
C LYS A 58 22.52 6.72 -3.90
N MET A 59 21.61 5.74 -3.97
CA MET A 59 21.13 5.11 -5.20
C MET A 59 20.41 6.11 -6.10
N LYS A 60 20.61 5.99 -7.42
CA LYS A 60 19.99 6.84 -8.45
C LYS A 60 19.80 6.05 -9.75
N GLY A 61 19.03 6.61 -10.69
CA GLY A 61 18.93 6.08 -12.05
C GLY A 61 18.29 4.68 -12.12
N ALA A 62 18.85 3.81 -12.97
CA ALA A 62 18.32 2.46 -13.20
C ALA A 62 18.30 1.60 -11.94
N GLU A 63 19.39 1.61 -11.17
CA GLU A 63 19.54 0.81 -9.95
C GLU A 63 18.45 1.10 -8.90
N LEU A 64 18.09 2.37 -8.74
CA LEU A 64 16.99 2.77 -7.86
C LEU A 64 15.63 2.28 -8.41
N ARG A 65 15.42 2.34 -9.73
CA ARG A 65 14.16 1.88 -10.36
C ARG A 65 13.97 0.37 -10.20
N ASP A 66 15.01 -0.42 -10.38
CA ASP A 66 14.96 -1.88 -10.23
C ASP A 66 14.64 -2.27 -8.78
N THR A 67 15.27 -1.57 -7.82
CA THR A 67 15.00 -1.76 -6.38
C THR A 67 13.54 -1.45 -6.03
N LEU A 68 12.97 -0.39 -6.61
CA LEU A 68 11.57 -0.03 -6.41
C LEU A 68 10.61 -1.05 -7.04
N ALA A 69 10.93 -1.55 -8.23
CA ALA A 69 10.13 -2.58 -8.90
C ALA A 69 10.06 -3.87 -8.07
N LEU A 70 11.20 -4.30 -7.51
CA LEU A 70 11.26 -5.46 -6.62
C LEU A 70 10.45 -5.23 -5.34
N ALA A 71 10.62 -4.08 -4.68
CA ALA A 71 9.86 -3.73 -3.48
C ALA A 71 8.34 -3.72 -3.74
N ARG A 72 7.92 -3.32 -4.94
CA ARG A 72 6.50 -3.33 -5.35
C ARG A 72 5.94 -4.73 -5.44
N SER A 73 6.67 -5.65 -6.09
CA SER A 73 6.26 -7.06 -6.19
C SER A 73 6.12 -7.73 -4.82
N LEU A 74 7.00 -7.40 -3.88
CA LEU A 74 6.96 -7.91 -2.50
C LEU A 74 5.83 -7.30 -1.65
N SER A 75 5.38 -6.10 -2.00
CA SER A 75 4.31 -5.41 -1.25
C SER A 75 2.91 -5.90 -1.64
N SER A 76 2.76 -6.54 -2.80
CA SER A 76 1.48 -7.08 -3.27
C SER A 76 1.01 -8.22 -2.37
N PRO A 77 -0.23 -8.20 -1.83
CA PRO A 77 -0.80 -9.38 -1.22
C PRO A 77 -0.91 -10.48 -2.29
N SER A 78 -0.18 -11.59 -2.14
CA SER A 78 -0.52 -12.82 -2.86
C SER A 78 -1.95 -13.17 -2.50
N SER A 79 -2.88 -12.92 -3.42
CA SER A 79 -4.23 -13.46 -3.31
C SER A 79 -4.11 -14.97 -3.53
N SER A 80 -3.82 -15.72 -2.48
CA SER A 80 -4.07 -17.16 -2.45
C SER A 80 -5.59 -17.35 -2.43
N SER A 81 -6.24 -17.08 -3.55
CA SER A 81 -7.56 -17.64 -3.81
C SER A 81 -7.34 -19.14 -4.02
N PRO A 82 -7.98 -20.03 -3.25
CA PRO A 82 -7.91 -21.46 -3.55
C PRO A 82 -8.43 -21.66 -4.99
N PRO A 83 -7.90 -22.65 -5.73
CA PRO A 83 -8.43 -22.96 -7.06
C PRO A 83 -9.94 -23.20 -6.94
N PRO A 84 -10.75 -22.73 -7.90
CA PRO A 84 -12.19 -22.98 -7.87
C PRO A 84 -12.41 -24.50 -7.76
N PRO A 85 -13.42 -24.95 -6.99
CA PRO A 85 -13.70 -26.37 -6.85
C PRO A 85 -13.90 -26.99 -8.25
N PRO A 86 -13.40 -28.22 -8.48
CA PRO A 86 -13.57 -28.88 -9.77
C PRO A 86 -15.06 -28.94 -10.13
N PRO A 87 -15.42 -28.80 -11.42
CA PRO A 87 -16.81 -28.88 -11.84
C PRO A 87 -17.41 -30.22 -11.39
N PRO A 88 -18.69 -30.25 -10.97
CA PRO A 88 -19.32 -31.50 -10.54
C PRO A 88 -19.19 -32.53 -11.66
N SER A 89 -18.59 -33.68 -11.33
CA SER A 89 -18.47 -34.79 -12.27
C SER A 89 -19.86 -35.15 -12.77
N ARG A 90 -20.10 -34.92 -14.06
CA ARG A 90 -21.40 -35.16 -14.69
C ARG A 90 -21.64 -36.67 -14.70
N GLY A 91 -22.25 -37.17 -13.63
CA GLY A 91 -22.62 -38.58 -13.48
C GLY A 91 -23.40 -39.03 -14.71
N HIS A 92 -22.84 -39.99 -15.43
CA HIS A 92 -23.49 -40.59 -16.57
C HIS A 92 -24.62 -41.44 -16.02
N THR A 93 -25.85 -40.93 -16.06
CA THR A 93 -27.03 -41.78 -15.87
C THR A 93 -27.09 -42.72 -17.08
N ARG A 94 -26.66 -43.96 -16.88
CA ARG A 94 -26.94 -45.06 -17.81
C ARG A 94 -28.41 -45.40 -17.60
N LYS A 95 -29.21 -45.13 -18.63
CA LYS A 95 -30.52 -45.73 -18.83
C LYS A 95 -30.36 -47.16 -19.33
#